data_AF-A0A2M9A378-F1
#
_entry.id   AF-A0A2M9A378-F1
#
_cell.length_a   1.000
_cell.length_b   1.000
_cell.length_c   1.000
_cell.angle_alpha   90.00
_cell.angle_beta   90.00
_cell.angle_gamma   90.00
#
_symmetry.space_group_name_H-M   'P 1'
#
loop_
_entity.id
_entity.type
_entity.pdbx_description
1 polymer ?
#
loop_
_entity_poly.entity_id
_entity_poly.type
_entity_poly.pdbx_seq_one_letter_code
_entity_poly.pdbx_strand_id
1 'polypeptide(L)'
;MPMSVLQIRIEEDLKKQVSDLFESLGMDIPTAVRIFFKRALVENGIPFEVKGMPSPTKQDGINLLNALHAAQEQAYKNGVANLSEDEIEAEIKAARMERKKK
;
A
#
# COMPACT_ATOMS: atom_id res chain seq x y z
N MET A 1 21.99 18.14 18.31
CA MET A 1 20.66 17.55 18.03
C MET A 1 20.15 16.90 19.31
N PRO A 2 18.88 17.09 19.70
CA PRO A 2 18.34 16.42 20.86
C PRO A 2 18.35 14.90 20.64
N MET A 3 18.84 14.15 21.63
CA MET A 3 18.77 12.70 21.64
C MET A 3 17.52 12.27 22.41
N SER A 4 16.73 11.36 21.84
CA SER A 4 15.58 10.74 22.51
C SER A 4 15.92 9.29 22.89
N VAL A 5 15.40 8.84 24.03
CA VAL A 5 15.58 7.48 24.53
C VAL A 5 14.36 6.64 24.13
N LEU A 6 14.61 5.46 23.55
CA LEU A 6 13.58 4.48 23.23
C LEU A 6 13.68 3.30 24.23
N GLN A 7 12.63 3.08 25.02
CA GLN A 7 12.51 1.93 25.92
C GLN A 7 11.63 0.86 25.27
N ILE A 8 12.16 -0.37 25.13
CA ILE A 8 11.47 -1.49 24.50
C ILE A 8 11.38 -2.63 25.51
N ARG A 9 10.17 -3.17 25.70
CA ARG A 9 9.97 -4.41 26.46
C ARG A 9 10.10 -5.59 25.50
N ILE A 10 10.91 -6.57 25.87
CA ILE A 10 11.19 -7.77 25.09
C ILE A 10 11.32 -8.94 26.06
N GLU A 11 10.95 -10.13 25.61
CA GLU A 11 11.20 -11.37 26.35
C GLU A 11 12.70 -11.62 26.49
N GLU A 12 13.12 -12.16 27.62
CA GLU A 12 14.53 -12.35 27.95
C GLU A 12 15.22 -13.32 26.98
N ASP A 13 14.56 -14.43 26.67
CA ASP A 13 15.06 -15.43 25.72
C ASP A 13 15.24 -14.84 24.32
N LEU A 14 14.29 -14.02 23.87
CA LEU A 14 14.37 -13.35 22.57
C LEU A 14 15.52 -12.33 22.55
N LYS A 15 15.69 -11.54 23.62
CA LYS A 15 16.80 -10.60 23.74
C LYS A 15 18.14 -11.32 23.63
N LYS A 16 18.29 -12.46 24.32
CA LYS A 16 19.52 -13.26 24.27
C LYS A 16 19.81 -13.76 22.86
N GLN A 17 18.83 -14.38 22.21
CA GLN A 17 18.98 -14.88 20.83
C GLN A 17 19.38 -13.77 19.85
N VAL A 18 18.77 -12.59 19.98
CA VAL A 18 19.05 -11.45 19.11
C VAL A 18 20.42 -10.83 19.42
N SER A 19 20.86 -10.81 20.68
CA SER A 19 22.22 -10.38 21.05
C SER A 19 23.26 -11.30 20.42
N ASP A 20 23.12 -12.62 20.62
CA ASP A 20 24.05 -13.63 20.08
C ASP A 20 24.14 -13.52 18.54
N LEU A 21 23.01 -13.29 17.87
CA LEU A 21 22.95 -13.08 16.43
C LEU A 21 23.70 -11.80 15.99
N PHE A 22 23.40 -10.65 16.60
CA PHE A 22 24.00 -9.40 16.17
C PHE A 22 25.48 -9.29 16.54
N GLU A 23 25.90 -9.88 17.65
CA GLU A 23 27.32 -10.01 18.00
C GLU A 23 28.08 -10.83 16.95
N SER A 24 27.49 -11.92 16.44
CA SER A 24 28.09 -12.68 15.33
C SER A 24 28.26 -11.86 14.04
N LEU A 25 27.46 -10.80 13.88
CA LEU A 25 27.52 -9.85 12.77
C LEU A 25 28.36 -8.60 13.11
N GLY A 26 28.96 -8.53 14.29
CA GLY A 26 29.78 -7.40 14.73
C GLY A 26 29.01 -6.13 15.06
N MET A 27 27.74 -6.24 15.49
CA MET A 27 26.90 -5.09 15.84
C MET A 27 26.14 -5.30 17.16
N ASP A 28 25.73 -4.21 17.81
CA ASP A 28 24.88 -4.25 18.98
C ASP A 28 23.39 -4.03 18.63
N ILE A 29 22.49 -4.43 19.54
CA ILE A 29 21.04 -4.29 19.35
C ILE A 29 20.65 -2.82 19.06
N PRO A 30 21.15 -1.80 19.80
CA PRO A 30 20.84 -0.41 19.48
C PRO A 30 21.22 0.02 18.07
N THR A 31 22.36 -0.44 17.53
CA THR A 31 22.75 -0.14 16.15
C THR A 31 21.82 -0.81 15.15
N ALA A 32 21.48 -2.08 15.35
CA ALA A 32 20.54 -2.81 14.51
C ALA A 32 19.16 -2.11 14.46
N VAL A 33 18.65 -1.67 15.61
CA VAL A 33 17.38 -0.91 15.72
C VAL A 33 17.44 0.42 14.97
N ARG A 34 18.58 1.14 15.01
CA ARG A 34 18.75 2.38 14.24
C ARG A 34 18.74 2.13 12.73
N ILE A 35 19.39 1.05 12.28
CA ILE A 35 19.40 0.65 10.86
C ILE A 35 17.97 0.33 10.41
N PHE A 36 17.23 -0.42 11.22
CA PHE A 36 15.83 -0.75 10.97
C PHE A 36 14.98 0.51 10.73
N PHE A 37 15.03 1.50 11.62
CA PHE A 37 14.26 2.74 11.45
C PHE A 37 14.68 3.54 10.23
N LYS A 38 15.98 3.65 9.96
CA LYS A 38 16.46 4.32 8.74
C LYS A 38 15.93 3.63 7.49
N ARG A 39 15.91 2.30 7.47
CA ARG A 39 15.40 1.54 6.32
C ARG A 39 13.89 1.70 6.17
N ALA A 40 13.15 1.64 7.27
CA ALA A 40 11.71 1.87 7.28
C ALA A 40 11.33 3.25 6.69
N LEU A 41 12.10 4.29 7.02
CA LEU A 41 11.92 5.64 6.45
C LEU A 41 12.20 5.68 4.95
N VAL A 42 13.26 5.01 4.49
CA VAL A 42 13.60 4.95 3.05
C VAL A 42 12.53 4.24 2.24
N GLU A 43 11.95 3.17 2.79
CA GLU A 43 10.91 2.40 2.11
C GLU A 43 9.50 2.98 2.29
N ASN A 44 9.33 4.00 3.14
CA ASN A 44 8.01 4.48 3.59
C ASN A 44 7.09 3.32 4.03
N GLY A 45 7.66 2.37 4.78
CA GLY A 45 6.99 1.12 5.08
C GLY A 45 7.79 0.21 6.00
N ILE A 46 7.34 -1.04 6.10
CA ILE A 46 7.99 -2.08 6.89
C ILE A 46 9.19 -2.62 6.09
N PRO A 47 10.42 -2.58 6.62
CA PRO A 47 11.64 -2.91 5.89
C PRO A 47 11.93 -4.41 5.80
N PHE A 48 10.87 -5.22 5.68
CA PHE A 48 10.93 -6.65 5.50
C PHE A 48 9.70 -7.11 4.73
N GLU A 49 9.84 -8.19 3.96
CA GLU A 49 8.71 -8.78 3.25
C GLU A 49 7.67 -9.30 4.25
N VAL A 50 6.52 -8.66 4.29
CA VAL A 50 5.39 -9.15 5.10
C VAL A 50 4.70 -10.28 4.33
N LYS A 51 5.06 -11.52 4.66
CA LYS A 51 4.36 -12.70 4.14
C LYS A 51 2.99 -12.81 4.82
N GLY A 52 1.91 -12.85 4.05
CA GLY A 52 0.57 -13.18 4.55
C GLY A 52 -0.41 -12.00 4.77
N MET A 53 -0.01 -10.76 4.45
CA MET A 53 -1.00 -9.69 4.24
C MET A 53 -1.27 -9.53 2.73
N PRO A 54 -2.53 -9.36 2.29
CA PRO A 54 -2.81 -8.82 0.97
C PRO A 54 -2.39 -7.34 0.98
N SER A 55 -1.09 -7.10 0.80
CA SER A 55 -0.57 -5.76 0.52
C SER A 55 -1.08 -5.36 -0.87
N PRO A 56 -1.56 -4.11 -1.05
CA PRO A 56 -1.80 -3.61 -2.38
C PRO A 56 -0.45 -3.47 -3.08
N THR A 57 -0.10 -4.54 -3.77
CA THR A 57 1.22 -4.73 -4.36
C THR A 57 1.31 -3.87 -5.62
N LYS A 58 2.50 -3.73 -6.22
CA LYS A 58 2.62 -3.17 -7.59
C LYS A 58 1.70 -3.90 -8.60
N GLN A 59 1.34 -5.16 -8.31
CA GLN A 59 0.29 -5.92 -8.99
C GLN A 59 -1.04 -5.16 -9.05
N ASP A 60 -1.45 -4.48 -7.97
CA ASP A 60 -2.71 -3.74 -7.92
C ASP A 60 -2.69 -2.49 -8.80
N GLY A 61 -1.52 -1.83 -8.90
CA GLY A 61 -1.33 -0.75 -9.87
C GLY A 61 -1.44 -1.23 -11.32
N ILE A 62 -0.84 -2.38 -11.64
CA ILE A 62 -0.93 -3.00 -12.98
C ILE A 62 -2.38 -3.47 -13.25
N ASN A 63 -3.04 -4.08 -12.27
CA ASN A 63 -4.42 -4.53 -12.38
C ASN A 63 -5.37 -3.33 -12.57
N LEU A 64 -5.15 -2.24 -11.84
CA LEU A 64 -5.92 -1.00 -12.00
C LEU A 64 -5.74 -0.40 -13.39
N LEU A 65 -4.51 -0.29 -13.89
CA LEU A 65 -4.23 0.20 -15.23
C LEU A 65 -4.88 -0.67 -16.31
N ASN A 66 -4.78 -1.98 -16.17
CA ASN A 66 -5.43 -2.93 -17.10
C ASN A 66 -6.95 -2.81 -17.06
N ALA A 67 -7.55 -2.66 -15.87
CA ALA A 67 -8.98 -2.45 -15.71
C ALA A 67 -9.44 -1.13 -16.34
N LEU A 68 -8.66 -0.05 -16.20
CA LEU A 68 -8.92 1.24 -16.83
C LEU A 68 -8.85 1.15 -18.36
N HIS A 69 -7.82 0.50 -18.92
CA HIS A 69 -7.71 0.29 -20.36
C HIS A 69 -8.87 -0.55 -20.91
N ALA A 70 -9.25 -1.62 -20.21
CA ALA A 70 -10.39 -2.47 -20.62
C ALA A 70 -11.71 -1.68 -20.59
N ALA A 71 -11.94 -0.85 -19.57
CA ALA A 71 -13.12 0.01 -19.48
C ALA A 71 -13.15 1.05 -20.62
N GLN A 72 -11.99 1.63 -20.97
CA GLN A 72 -11.88 2.53 -22.11
C GLN A 72 -12.18 1.83 -23.44
N GLU A 73 -11.64 0.64 -23.69
CA GLU A 73 -11.95 -0.13 -24.91
C GLU A 73 -13.44 -0.45 -25.04
N GLN A 74 -14.10 -0.80 -23.93
CA GLN A 74 -15.54 -1.01 -23.91
C GLN A 74 -16.31 0.27 -24.24
N ALA A 75 -15.87 1.41 -23.70
CA ALA A 75 -16.47 2.70 -24.02
C ALA A 75 -16.35 3.04 -25.52
N TYR A 76 -15.21 2.74 -26.15
CA TYR A 76 -15.03 2.91 -27.59
C TYR A 76 -15.91 1.98 -28.41
N LYS A 77 -15.95 0.68 -28.06
CA LYS A 77 -16.80 -0.31 -28.77
C LYS A 77 -18.28 0.00 -28.66
N ASN A 78 -18.70 0.53 -27.50
CA ASN A 78 -20.10 0.89 -27.25
C ASN A 78 -20.43 2.31 -27.73
N GLY A 79 -19.48 3.02 -28.34
CA GLY A 79 -19.70 4.37 -28.90
C GLY A 79 -19.88 5.48 -27.87
N VAL A 80 -19.64 5.20 -26.58
CA VAL A 80 -19.83 6.14 -25.46
C VAL A 80 -18.55 6.89 -25.08
N ALA A 81 -17.47 6.71 -25.85
CA ALA A 81 -16.15 7.28 -25.55
C ALA A 81 -16.03 8.80 -25.75
N ASN A 82 -16.95 9.44 -26.46
CA ASN A 82 -16.91 10.87 -26.79
C ASN A 82 -18.12 11.67 -26.28
N LEU A 83 -18.85 11.14 -25.28
CA LEU A 83 -19.98 11.86 -24.70
C LEU A 83 -19.47 13.10 -23.95
N SER A 84 -20.18 14.20 -24.14
CA SER A 84 -19.96 15.41 -23.35
C SER A 84 -20.46 15.21 -21.92
N GLU A 85 -19.93 16.02 -20.99
CA GLU A 85 -20.27 15.94 -19.57
C GLU A 85 -21.78 16.14 -19.33
N ASP A 86 -22.39 17.08 -20.07
CA ASP A 86 -23.83 17.37 -20.01
C ASP A 86 -24.70 16.16 -20.45
N GLU A 87 -24.26 15.41 -21.46
CA GLU A 87 -24.97 14.22 -21.94
C GLU A 87 -24.87 13.07 -20.93
N ILE A 88 -23.71 12.91 -20.29
CA ILE A 88 -23.49 11.93 -19.23
C ILE A 88 -24.40 12.24 -18.03
N GLU A 89 -24.46 13.50 -17.59
CA GLU A 89 -25.30 13.91 -16.48
C GLU A 89 -26.79 13.72 -16.77
N ALA A 90 -27.23 14.03 -17.98
CA ALA A 90 -28.61 13.82 -18.42
C ALA A 90 -29.01 12.34 -18.36
N GLU A 91 -28.14 11.44 -18.83
CA GLU A 91 -28.37 9.99 -18.80
C GLU A 91 -28.42 9.44 -17.37
N ILE A 92 -27.47 9.84 -16.50
CA ILE A 92 -27.44 9.43 -15.08
C ILE A 92 -28.71 9.88 -14.37
N LYS A 93 -29.18 11.11 -14.63
CA LYS A 93 -30.40 11.65 -14.03
C LYS A 93 -31.63 10.88 -14.51
N ALA A 94 -31.74 10.58 -15.80
CA ALA A 94 -32.83 9.79 -16.36
C ALA A 94 -32.89 8.37 -15.76
N ALA A 95 -31.76 7.65 -15.75
CA ALA A 95 -31.67 6.28 -15.21
C ALA A 95 -32.01 6.21 -13.71
N ARG A 96 -31.59 7.22 -12.92
CA ARG A 96 -31.93 7.32 -11.50
C ARG A 96 -33.41 7.62 -11.26
N MET A 97 -34.04 8.42 -12.12
CA MET A 97 -35.47 8.70 -12.08
C MET A 97 -36.30 7.45 -12.42
N GLU A 98 -35.88 6.67 -13.41
CA GLU A 98 -36.54 5.40 -13.76
C GLU A 98 -36.44 4.37 -12.64
N ARG A 99 -35.27 4.24 -11.98
CA ARG A 99 -35.10 3.36 -10.81
C ARG A 99 -35.94 3.77 -9.60
N LYS A 100 -36.23 5.07 -9.43
CA LYS A 100 -37.12 5.58 -8.37
C LYS A 100 -38.60 5.40 -8.66
N LYS A 101 -38.98 5.14 -9.92
CA LYS A 101 -40.36 4.99 -10.38
C LYS A 101 -40.81 3.52 -10.38
N LYS A 102 -39.88 2.59 -10.12
CA LYS A 102 -40.10 1.16 -9.94
C LYS A 102 -40.07 0.82 -8.45
#